data_AF-A0A2D8R250-F1
#
_entry.id   AF-A0A2D8R250-F1
#
_cell.length_a   1.000
_cell.length_b   1.000
_cell.length_c   1.000
_cell.angle_alpha   90.00
_cell.angle_beta   90.00
_cell.angle_gamma   90.00
#
_symmetry.space_group_name_H-M   'P 1'
#
loop_
_entity.id
_entity.type
_entity.pdbx_description
1 polymer ?
#
loop_
_entity_poly.entity_id
_entity_poly.type
_entity_poly.pdbx_seq_one_letter_code
_entity_poly.pdbx_strand_id
1 'polypeptide(L)' 'MEKKEIQEFLDSLPDDSKVAIGEDGLSLVEIDRHGEETDNFLEVGLTPNEEMLINDDEDEDE' A
#
# COMPACT_ATOMS: atom_id res chain seq x y z
N MET A 1 9.22 3.53 4.04
CA MET A 1 8.55 2.94 5.23
C MET A 1 9.49 1.97 5.93
N GLU A 2 9.55 2.02 7.26
CA GLU A 2 10.32 1.08 8.07
C GLU A 2 9.46 -0.10 8.54
N LYS A 3 10.05 -1.29 8.66
CA LYS A 3 9.39 -2.50 9.20
C LYS A 3 8.70 -2.26 10.57
N LYS A 4 9.24 -1.33 11.36
CA LYS A 4 8.73 -0.97 12.68
C LYS A 4 7.34 -0.34 12.62
N GLU A 5 7.11 0.55 11.66
CA GLU A 5 5.82 1.23 11.48
C GLU A 5 4.72 0.23 11.08
N ILE A 6 5.05 -0.71 10.19
CA ILE A 6 4.14 -1.80 9.82
C ILE A 6 3.80 -2.65 11.05
N GLN A 7 4.79 -3.03 11.85
CA GLN A 7 4.54 -3.84 13.04
C GLN A 7 3.68 -3.08 14.07
N GLU A 8 3.95 -1.79 14.29
CA GLU A 8 3.16 -0.95 15.20
C GLU A 8 1.71 -0.78 14.72
N PHE A 9 1.49 -0.66 13.41
CA PHE A 9 0.15 -0.70 12.84
C PHE A 9 -0.55 -2.03 13.10
N LEU A 10 0.09 -3.15 12.77
CA LEU A 10 -0.48 -4.48 12.99
C LEU A 10 -0.80 -4.76 14.47
N ASP A 11 0.07 -4.31 15.38
CA ASP A 11 -0.11 -4.46 16.83
C ASP A 11 -1.21 -3.53 17.39
N SER A 12 -1.57 -2.47 16.65
CA SER A 12 -2.64 -1.55 17.05
C SER A 12 -4.04 -2.05 16.69
N LEU A 13 -4.15 -3.04 15.81
CA LEU A 13 -5.42 -3.58 15.34
C LEU A 13 -6.07 -4.48 16.40
N PRO A 14 -7.41 -4.53 16.46
CA PRO A 14 -8.14 -5.53 17.22
C PRO A 14 -7.76 -6.97 16.83
N ASP A 15 -7.83 -7.90 17.79
CA ASP A 15 -7.47 -9.32 17.57
C ASP A 15 -8.34 -10.03 16.52
N ASP A 16 -9.56 -9.54 16.27
CA ASP A 16 -10.50 -10.07 15.29
C ASP A 16 -10.43 -9.38 13.92
N SER A 17 -9.58 -8.36 13.79
CA SER A 17 -9.37 -7.63 12.54
C SER A 17 -8.41 -8.37 11.61
N LYS A 18 -8.60 -8.12 10.32
CA LYS A 18 -7.73 -8.60 9.24
C LYS A 18 -7.10 -7.40 8.55
N VAL A 19 -6.13 -7.68 7.68
CA VAL A 19 -5.47 -6.66 6.88
C VAL A 19 -5.59 -7.01 5.41
N ALA A 20 -5.90 -6.02 4.59
CA ALA A 20 -5.90 -6.10 3.14
C ALA A 20 -4.98 -5.01 2.54
N ILE A 21 -4.66 -5.17 1.25
CA ILE A 21 -4.05 -4.10 0.46
C ILE A 21 -5.18 -3.17 0.00
N GLY A 22 -5.06 -1.86 0.21
CA GLY A 22 -6.05 -0.89 -0.25
C GLY A 22 -6.10 -0.78 -1.77
N GLU A 23 -7.15 -0.14 -2.29
CA GLU A 23 -7.41 -0.06 -3.74
C GLU A 23 -6.30 0.64 -4.53
N ASP A 24 -5.56 1.54 -3.87
CA ASP A 24 -4.40 2.22 -4.44
C ASP A 24 -3.17 1.30 -4.61
N GLY A 25 -3.17 0.10 -4.01
CA GLY A 25 -2.07 -0.86 -4.07
C GLY A 25 -0.83 -0.47 -3.25
N LEU A 26 -0.89 0.66 -2.56
CA LEU A 26 0.18 1.30 -1.81
C LEU A 26 -0.21 1.52 -0.34
N SER A 27 -1.35 0.99 0.11
CA SER A 27 -1.82 1.09 1.49
C SER A 27 -2.17 -0.28 2.07
N LEU A 28 -2.07 -0.40 3.39
CA LEU A 28 -2.68 -1.46 4.19
C LEU A 28 -3.93 -0.89 4.86
N VAL A 29 -5.03 -1.61 4.79
CA VAL A 29 -6.30 -1.23 5.41
C VAL A 29 -6.75 -2.30 6.39
N GLU A 30 -7.35 -1.88 7.50
CA GLU A 30 -8.02 -2.79 8.42
C GLU A 30 -9.36 -3.27 7.83
N ILE A 31 -9.58 -4.58 7.90
CA ILE A 31 -10.87 -5.21 7.61
C ILE A 31 -11.46 -5.72 8.91
N ASP A 32 -12.64 -5.24 9.27
CA ASP A 32 -13.31 -5.59 10.52
C ASP A 32 -13.86 -7.03 10.51
N ARG A 33 -14.43 -7.44 11.64
CA ARG A 33 -15.04 -8.78 11.80
C ARG A 33 -16.23 -9.06 10.88
N HIS A 34 -16.85 -8.03 10.31
CA HIS A 34 -17.95 -8.16 9.34
C HIS A 34 -17.43 -8.20 7.90
N GLY A 35 -16.13 -7.97 7.69
CA GLY A 35 -15.51 -7.93 6.38
C GLY A 35 -15.54 -6.56 5.73
N GLU A 36 -15.78 -5.50 6.50
CA GLU A 36 -15.84 -4.11 6.03
C GLU A 36 -14.51 -3.40 6.28
N GLU A 37 -14.09 -2.57 5.32
CA GLU A 37 -12.94 -1.69 5.50
C GLU A 37 -13.25 -0.61 6.53
N THR A 38 -12.30 -0.34 7.43
CA THR A 38 -12.42 0.73 8.45
C THR A 38 -11.58 1.95 8.05
N ASP A 39 -11.67 3.02 8.85
CA ASP A 39 -10.84 4.22 8.67
C ASP A 39 -9.36 4.03 9.08
N ASN A 40 -8.98 2.86 9.62
CA ASN A 40 -7.59 2.57 9.99
C ASN A 40 -6.79 2.08 8.77
N PHE A 41 -5.83 2.90 8.34
CA PHE A 41 -4.95 2.55 7.24
C PHE A 41 -3.50 2.97 7.50
N LEU A 42 -2.58 2.33 6.77
CA LEU A 42 -1.15 2.64 6.75
C LEU A 42 -0.65 2.68 5.30
N GLU A 43 -0.15 3.82 4.86
CA GLU A 43 0.42 4.00 3.52
C GLU A 43 1.81 3.35 3.41
N VAL A 44 1.91 2.19 2.76
CA VAL A 44 3.14 1.38 2.63
C VAL A 44 3.98 1.70 1.39
N GLY A 45 3.37 2.23 0.35
CA GLY A 45 3.96 2.42 -0.96
C GLY A 45 4.23 3.90 -1.26
N LEU A 46 5.46 4.17 -1.70
CA LEU A 46 5.85 5.44 -2.29
C LEU A 46 5.06 5.61 -3.60
N THR A 47 4.65 6.85 -3.90
CA THR A 47 4.30 7.30 -5.26
C THR A 47 5.19 6.59 -6.28
N PRO A 48 4.67 6.17 -7.45
CA PRO A 48 5.53 5.60 -8.48
C PRO A 48 6.74 6.53 -8.62
N ASN A 49 7.95 6.01 -8.47
CA ASN A 49 9.12 6.74 -8.92
C ASN A 49 8.79 7.08 -10.38
N GLU A 50 8.56 8.35 -10.68
CA GLU A 50 8.39 8.87 -12.05
C GLU A 50 9.60 8.54 -12.94
N GLU A 51 10.62 7.83 -12.44
CA GLU A 51 11.69 7.22 -13.22
C GLU A 51 11.32 5.91 -13.94
N MET A 52 10.11 5.35 -13.76
CA MET A 52 9.64 4.21 -14.57
C MET A 52 8.68 4.61 -15.70
N LEU A 53 8.73 5.89 -16.12
CA LEU A 53 8.12 6.41 -17.36
C LEU A 53 9.17 6.89 -18.37
N ILE A 54 10.40 6.37 -18.31
CA ILE A 54 11.33 6.47 -19.42
C ILE A 54 11.25 5.14 -20.19
N ASN A 55 10.19 5.00 -21.00
CA ASN A 55 10.40 4.30 -22.24
C ASN A 55 11.19 5.28 -23.10
N ASP A 56 12.49 4.99 -23.16
CA ASP A 56 13.41 5.47 -24.18
C ASP A 56 12.88 4.95 -25.52
N ASP A 57 11.84 5.58 -26.08
CA ASP A 57 11.53 5.49 -27.51
C ASP A 57 12.55 6.37 -28.26
N GLU A 58 13.85 6.12 -28.00
CA GLU A 58 14.90 6.33 -28.99
C GLU A 58 15.02 5.01 -29.75
N ASP A 59 14.45 4.96 -30.96
CA ASP A 59 14.92 4.21 -32.13
C ASP A 59 13.74 3.93 -33.10
N GLU A 60 13.33 4.94 -33.85
CA GLU A 60 12.92 4.71 -35.25
C GLU A 60 13.74 5.64 -36.14
N ASP A 61 14.86 5.11 -36.60
CA ASP A 61 15.56 5.55 -37.81
C ASP A 61 14.57 5.65 -38.99
N GLU A 62 14.46 6.82 -39.64
CA GLU A 62 14.27 6.91 -41.11
C GLU A 62 14.84 8.21 -41.71
#